data_AF-A0AAP2P0I4-F1
#
_entry.id   AF-A0AAP2P0I4-F1
#
_cell.length_a   1.000
_cell.length_b   1.000
_cell.length_c   1.000
_cell.angle_alpha   90.00
_cell.angle_beta   90.00
_cell.angle_gamma   90.00
#
_symmetry.space_group_name_H-M   'P 1'
#
loop_
_entity.id
_entity.type
_entity.pdbx_description
1 polymer ?
#
loop_
_entity_poly.entity_id
_entity_poly.type
_entity_poly.pdbx_seq_one_letter_code
_entity_poly.pdbx_strand_id
1 'polypeptide(L)' 'MKIKLFYQQHKQTLEEFENQVNDFMAEVEVIDVKYTEGTSSDYENLSTNIGLLVLYK' A
#
# COMPACT_ATOMS: atom_id res chain seq x y z
N MET A 1 -17.43 8.74 3.07
CA MET A 1 -15.97 8.81 2.89
C MET A 1 -15.33 7.86 3.87
N LYS A 2 -14.54 6.94 3.33
CA LYS A 2 -13.86 5.88 4.07
C LYS A 2 -12.39 5.89 3.69
N ILE A 3 -11.56 5.31 4.54
CA ILE A 3 -10.13 5.15 4.30
C ILE A 3 -9.78 3.67 4.22
N LYS A 4 -8.88 3.32 3.31
CA LYS A 4 -8.25 2.01 3.24
C LYS A 4 -6.75 2.18 3.24
N LEU A 5 -6.08 1.48 4.14
CA LEU A 5 -4.62 1.44 4.23
C LEU A 5 -4.13 0.15 3.58
N PHE A 6 -3.10 0.27 2.76
CA PHE A 6 -2.35 -0.83 2.18
C PHE A 6 -0.90 -0.70 2.58
N TYR A 7 -0.28 -1.81 2.97
CA TYR A 7 1.15 -1.92 3.23
C TYR A 7 1.65 -3.17 2.53
N GLN A 8 2.75 -3.04 1.78
CA GLN A 8 3.39 -4.21 1.20
C GLN A 8 3.88 -5.11 2.35
N GLN A 9 3.41 -6.36 2.37
CA GLN A 9 3.77 -7.29 3.43
C GLN A 9 5.15 -7.90 3.19
N HIS A 10 5.81 -8.34 4.26
CA HIS A 10 7.06 -9.08 4.16
C HIS A 10 6.85 -10.36 3.34
N LYS A 11 7.63 -10.50 2.25
CA LYS A 11 7.56 -11.55 1.20
C LYS A 11 6.42 -11.42 0.17
N GLN A 12 5.59 -10.38 0.24
CA GLN A 12 4.65 -10.07 -0.84
C GLN A 12 5.42 -9.50 -2.03
N THR A 13 5.20 -10.05 -3.21
CA THR A 13 5.74 -9.49 -4.44
C THR A 13 5.09 -8.14 -4.74
N LEU A 14 5.78 -7.29 -5.50
CA LEU A 14 5.21 -5.99 -5.87
C LEU A 14 3.93 -6.16 -6.70
N GLU A 15 3.89 -7.13 -7.61
CA GLU A 15 2.73 -7.44 -8.45
C GLU A 15 1.51 -7.87 -7.61
N GLU A 16 1.70 -8.72 -6.60
CA GLU A 16 0.60 -9.11 -5.69
C GLU A 16 0.05 -7.92 -4.91
N PHE A 17 0.93 -7.00 -4.50
CA PHE A 17 0.52 -5.78 -3.81
C PHE A 17 -0.25 -4.83 -4.74
N GLU A 18 0.27 -4.59 -5.94
CA GLU A 18 -0.36 -3.74 -6.95
C GLU A 18 -1.73 -4.29 -7.35
N ASN A 19 -1.86 -5.60 -7.60
CA ASN A 19 -3.13 -6.23 -7.92
C ASN A 19 -4.15 -6.05 -6.78
N GLN A 20 -3.76 -6.27 -5.53
CA GLN A 20 -4.64 -6.07 -4.38
C GLN A 20 -5.17 -4.63 -4.29
N VAL A 21 -4.31 -3.64 -4.53
CA VAL A 21 -4.69 -2.22 -4.49
C VAL A 21 -5.60 -1.88 -5.66
N ASN A 22 -5.27 -2.36 -6.87
CA ASN A 22 -6.03 -2.12 -8.09
C ASN A 22 -7.43 -2.74 -8.04
N ASP A 23 -7.54 -3.99 -7.57
CA ASP A 23 -8.82 -4.68 -7.42
C ASP A 23 -9.76 -3.90 -6.49
N PHE A 24 -9.23 -3.40 -5.36
CA PHE A 24 -10.01 -2.55 -4.46
C PHE A 24 -10.44 -1.24 -5.12
N MET A 25 -9.52 -0.54 -5.80
CA MET A 25 -9.81 0.74 -6.44
C MET A 25 -10.78 0.62 -7.62
N ALA A 26 -10.89 -0.55 -8.25
CA ALA A 26 -11.85 -0.82 -9.31
C ALA A 26 -13.30 -0.90 -8.80
N GLU A 27 -13.50 -1.24 -7.52
CA GLU A 27 -14.83 -1.44 -6.93
C GLU A 27 -15.41 -0.17 -6.29
N VAL A 28 -14.60 0.87 -6.09
CA VAL A 28 -14.99 2.07 -5.32
C VAL A 28 -14.73 3.36 -6.08
N GLU A 29 -15.50 4.40 -5.76
CA GLU A 29 -15.19 5.74 -6.23
C GLU A 29 -14.01 6.31 -5.43
N VAL A 30 -12.81 6.17 -6.00
CA VAL A 30 -11.57 6.72 -5.42
C VAL A 30 -11.60 8.24 -5.48
N ILE A 31 -11.35 8.87 -4.34
CA ILE A 31 -11.29 10.33 -4.18
C ILE A 31 -9.84 10.81 -4.19
N ASP A 32 -8.96 10.14 -3.45
CA ASP A 32 -7.54 10.51 -3.30
C ASP A 32 -6.69 9.28 -2.94
N VAL A 33 -5.43 9.29 -3.34
CA VAL A 33 -4.45 8.26 -3.01
C VAL A 33 -3.18 8.94 -2.52
N LYS A 34 -2.75 8.61 -1.31
CA LYS A 34 -1.49 9.10 -0.73
C LYS A 34 -0.50 7.97 -0.60
N TYR A 35 0.76 8.27 -0.93
CA TYR A 35 1.88 7.33 -0.84
C TYR A 35 2.79 7.72 0.32
N THR A 36 3.30 6.69 0.99
CA THR A 36 4.41 6.83 1.93
C THR A 36 5.39 5.70 1.69
N GLU A 37 6.67 6.01 1.77
CA GLU A 37 7.75 5.04 1.76
C GLU A 37 8.60 5.27 3.00
N GLY A 38 8.88 4.17 3.69
CA GLY A 38 9.72 4.17 4.86
C GLY A 38 10.79 3.11 4.73
N THR A 39 12.05 3.51 4.85
CA THR A 39 13.15 2.57 5.01
C THR A 39 13.21 2.19 6.48
N SER A 40 13.02 0.91 6.79
CA SER A 40 13.30 0.35 8.11
C SER A 40 14.63 -0.38 8.07
N SER A 41 15.44 -0.18 9.11
CA SER A 41 16.68 -0.92 9.30
C SER A 41 16.62 -1.63 10.65
N ASP A 42 16.94 -2.91 10.65
CA ASP A 42 17.38 -3.61 11.85
C ASP A 42 18.90 -3.86 11.76
N TYR A 43 19.48 -4.51 12.77
CA TYR A 43 20.93 -4.73 12.86
C TYR A 43 21.51 -5.53 11.68
N GLU A 44 20.70 -6.31 10.97
CA GLU A 44 21.15 -7.19 9.88
C GLU A 44 20.52 -6.89 8.51
N ASN A 45 19.40 -6.16 8.47
CA ASN A 45 18.62 -5.94 7.25
C ASN A 45 18.18 -4.48 7.10
N LEU A 46 18.31 -3.98 5.87
CA LEU A 46 17.64 -2.77 5.40
C LEU A 46 16.46 -3.20 4.53
N SER A 47 15.26 -2.76 4.88
CA SER A 47 14.04 -3.02 4.11
C SER A 47 13.31 -1.71 3.79
N THR A 48 12.71 -1.67 2.61
CA THR A 48 11.84 -0.58 2.19
C THR A 48 10.40 -1.05 2.30
N ASN A 49 9.57 -0.28 3.01
CA ASN A 49 8.14 -0.54 3.10
C ASN A 49 7.39 0.53 2.31
N ILE A 50 6.50 0.07 1.43
CA ILE A 50 5.57 0.92 0.68
C ILE A 50 4.21 0.87 1.36
N GLY A 51 3.64 2.05 1.61
CA GLY A 51 2.30 2.22 2.14
C GLY A 51 1.45 3.12 1.25
N LEU A 52 0.17 2.77 1.08
CA LEU A 52 -0.83 3.58 0.39
C LEU A 52 -2.03 3.84 1.31
N LEU A 53 -2.51 5.08 1.32
CA LEU A 53 -3.78 5.47 1.91
C LEU A 53 -4.73 5.86 0.78
N VAL A 54 -5.81 5.10 0.62
CA VAL A 54 -6.86 5.36 -0.36
C VAL A 54 -8.08 5.94 0.36
N LEU A 55 -8.48 7.13 -0.07
CA LEU A 55 -9.73 7.78 0.34
C LEU A 55 -10.79 7.50 -0.71
N TYR A 56 -11.94 6.99 -0.30
CA TYR A 56 -13.00 6.55 -1.22
C TYR A 56 -14.40 6.84 -0.67
N LYS A 57 -15.42 6.83 -1.53
CA LYS A 57 -16.82 6.97 -1.10
C LYS A 57 -17.42 5.66 -0.62
#